data_AF-A0AAU9CC25-F1
#
_entry.id   AF-A0AAU9CC25-F1
#
_cell.length_a   1.000
_cell.length_b   1.000
_cell.length_c   1.000
_cell.angle_alpha   90.00
_cell.angle_beta   90.00
_cell.angle_gamma   90.00
#
_symmetry.space_group_name_H-M   'P 1'
#
loop_
_entity.id
_entity.type
_entity.pdbx_description
1 polymer ?
#
loop_
_entity_poly.entity_id
_entity_poly.type
_entity_poly.pdbx_seq_one_letter_code
_entity_poly.pdbx_strand_id
1 'polypeptide(L)' 'MISEASKRAKAKYAKEKTKRVVVAFYPPDAKILAWVNQHPNKAGYIKDLIRQDLAKHAEGVFQRP' A
#
# COMPACT_ATOMS: atom_id res chain seq x y z
N MET A 1 -2.33 27.76 10.69
CA MET A 1 -0.89 27.83 10.31
C MET A 1 -0.17 26.65 10.97
N ILE A 2 0.33 25.67 10.22
CA ILE A 2 1.06 24.53 10.82
C ILE A 2 2.48 25.02 11.15
N SER A 3 2.82 25.03 12.45
CA SER A 3 4.16 25.40 12.93
C SER A 3 5.24 24.51 12.30
N GLU A 4 6.42 25.08 12.04
CA GLU A 4 7.61 24.35 11.60
C GLU A 4 7.95 23.17 12.53
N ALA A 5 7.66 23.30 13.82
CA ALA A 5 7.80 22.21 14.80
C ALA A 5 6.84 21.04 14.49
N SER A 6 5.59 21.33 14.15
CA SER A 6 4.59 20.32 13.78
C SER A 6 4.92 19.63 12.46
N LYS A 7 5.50 20.34 11.49
CA LYS A 7 5.99 19.72 10.24
C LYS A 7 7.13 18.74 10.51
N ARG A 8 8.13 19.14 11.32
CA ARG A 8 9.27 18.27 11.70
C ARG A 8 8.81 17.03 12.47
N ALA A 9 7.86 17.19 13.39
CA ALA A 9 7.29 16.07 14.14
C ALA A 9 6.58 15.05 13.22
N LYS A 10 5.76 15.53 12.27
CA LYS A 10 5.11 14.65 11.28
C LYS A 10 6.13 13.94 10.39
N ALA A 11 7.16 14.65 9.94
CA ALA A 11 8.23 14.06 9.14
C ALA A 11 9.00 12.97 9.91
N LYS A 12 9.30 13.19 11.20
CA LYS A 12 9.95 12.21 12.07
C LYS A 12 9.08 10.96 12.26
N TYR A 13 7.80 11.15 12.58
CA TYR A 13 6.86 10.03 12.74
C TYR A 13 6.70 9.23 11.44
N ALA A 14 6.56 9.91 10.30
CA ALA A 14 6.50 9.25 9.00
C ALA A 14 7.77 8.44 8.73
N LYS A 15 8.97 8.98 9.02
CA LYS A 15 10.23 8.25 8.83
C LYS A 15 10.31 7.00 9.73
N GLU A 16 9.92 7.11 11.00
CA GLU A 16 10.08 6.04 11.99
C GLU A 16 9.01 4.93 11.85
N LYS A 17 7.79 5.29 11.46
CA LYS A 17 6.64 4.37 11.45
C LYS A 17 6.28 3.85 10.06
N THR A 18 6.79 4.47 8.99
CA THR A 18 6.55 3.96 7.63
C THR A 18 7.38 2.71 7.38
N LYS A 19 6.71 1.58 7.19
CA LYS A 19 7.31 0.37 6.62
C LYS A 19 7.09 0.39 5.11
N ARG A 20 8.14 0.06 4.36
CA ARG A 20 8.12 0.00 2.90
C ARG A 20 8.27 -1.45 2.47
N VAL A 21 7.40 -1.87 1.56
CA VAL A 21 7.54 -3.12 0.81
C VAL A 21 7.84 -2.73 -0.63
N VAL A 22 8.90 -3.29 -1.20
CA VAL A 22 9.31 -3.06 -2.58
C VAL A 22 8.97 -4.32 -3.38
N VAL A 23 8.27 -4.14 -4.49
CA VAL A 23 7.93 -5.22 -5.43
C VAL A 23 8.64 -4.92 -6.74
N ALA A 24 9.51 -5.83 -7.17
CA ALA A 24 10.14 -5.77 -8.48
C ALA A 24 9.26 -6.47 -9.51
N PHE A 25 9.10 -5.86 -10.68
CA PHE A 25 8.38 -6.44 -11.81
C PHE A 25 9.42 -6.84 -12.87
N TYR A 26 9.53 -8.13 -13.16
CA TYR A 26 10.43 -8.63 -14.21
C TYR A 26 9.74 -8.58 -15.58
N PRO A 27 10.45 -8.75 -16.70
CA PRO A 27 9.87 -8.65 -18.04
C PRO A 27 8.58 -9.48 -18.25
N PRO A 28 8.40 -10.68 -17.68
CA PRO A 28 7.12 -11.41 -17.75
C PRO A 28 5.94 -10.68 -17.10
N ASP A 29 6.20 -9.83 -16.10
CA ASP A 29 5.20 -9.04 -15.39
C ASP A 29 4.86 -7.71 -16.10
N ALA A 30 5.37 -7.49 -17.32
CA ALA A 30 5.16 -6.25 -18.06
C ALA A 30 3.67 -5.87 -18.17
N LYS A 31 2.78 -6.87 -18.30
CA LYS A 31 1.33 -6.66 -18.32
C LYS A 31 0.78 -6.15 -16.99
N ILE A 32 1.28 -6.68 -15.87
CA ILE A 32 0.89 -6.26 -14.51
C ILE A 32 1.39 -4.84 -14.25
N LEU A 33 2.63 -4.56 -14.64
CA LEU A 33 3.22 -3.22 -14.53
C LEU A 33 2.44 -2.19 -15.36
N ALA A 34 2.09 -2.54 -16.61
CA ALA A 34 1.28 -1.69 -17.47
C ALA A 34 -0.10 -1.40 -16.85
N TRP A 35 -0.75 -2.41 -16.28
CA TRP A 35 -2.04 -2.25 -15.60
C TRP A 35 -1.97 -1.30 -14.40
N VAL A 36 -0.99 -1.48 -13.52
CA VAL A 36 -0.79 -0.57 -12.38
C VAL A 36 -0.50 0.85 -12.86
N ASN A 37 0.25 1.02 -13.94
CA ASN A 37 0.61 2.33 -14.49
C ASN A 37 -0.57 3.10 -15.09
N GLN A 38 -1.67 2.45 -15.45
CA GLN A 38 -2.88 3.13 -15.93
C GLN A 38 -3.61 3.90 -14.81
N HIS A 39 -3.32 3.59 -13.54
CA HIS A 39 -3.99 4.20 -12.41
C HIS A 39 -3.22 5.45 -11.94
N PRO A 40 -3.88 6.62 -11.79
CA PRO A 40 -3.23 7.85 -11.34
C PRO A 40 -2.67 7.74 -9.91
N ASN A 41 -3.28 6.90 -9.06
CA ASN A 41 -2.79 6.59 -7.72
C ASN A 41 -2.48 5.09 -7.57
N LYS A 42 -1.28 4.70 -8.02
CA LYS A 42 -0.78 3.32 -7.97
C LYS A 42 -0.75 2.75 -6.55
N ALA A 43 -0.26 3.54 -5.59
CA ALA A 43 -0.15 3.12 -4.20
C ALA A 43 -1.53 2.96 -3.54
N GLY A 44 -2.49 3.81 -3.88
CA GLY A 44 -3.88 3.68 -3.45
C GLY A 44 -4.51 2.40 -3.99
N TYR A 45 -4.42 2.20 -5.30
CA TYR A 45 -4.92 1.00 -5.97
C TYR A 45 -4.40 -0.29 -5.37
N ILE A 46 -3.07 -0.41 -5.17
CA ILE A 46 -2.45 -1.59 -4.56
C ILE A 46 -2.96 -1.80 -3.14
N LYS A 47 -3.08 -0.74 -2.33
CA LYS A 47 -3.60 -0.85 -0.96
C LYS A 47 -5.05 -1.29 -0.92
N ASP A 48 -5.87 -0.85 -1.87
CA ASP A 48 -7.28 -1.23 -1.93
C ASP A 48 -7.45 -2.71 -2.31
N LEU A 49 -6.61 -3.23 -3.22
CA LEU A 49 -6.55 -4.66 -3.51
C LEU A 49 -6.18 -5.46 -2.26
N ILE A 50 -5.14 -5.05 -1.53
CA ILE A 50 -4.72 -5.72 -0.29
C ILE A 50 -5.81 -5.67 0.77
N ARG A 51 -6.55 -4.55 0.91
CA ARG A 51 -7.67 -4.45 1.86
C ARG A 51 -8.82 -5.39 1.51
N GLN A 52 -9.17 -5.48 0.22
CA GLN A 52 -10.21 -6.39 -0.24
C GLN A 52 -9.80 -7.84 -0.05
N ASP A 53 -8.54 -8.17 -0.35
CA ASP A 53 -7.97 -9.48 -0.14
C ASP A 53 -7.98 -9.87 1.36
N LEU A 54 -7.52 -8.96 2.22
CA LEU A 54 -7.58 -9.13 3.68
C LEU A 54 -9.01 -9.37 4.17
N ALA A 55 -10.00 -8.62 3.67
CA ALA A 55 -11.39 -8.80 4.04
C ALA A 55 -11.91 -10.20 3.66
N LYS A 56 -11.63 -10.65 2.42
CA LYS A 56 -11.99 -12.00 1.95
C LYS A 56 -11.34 -13.10 2.78
N HIS A 57 -10.08 -12.92 3.16
CA HIS A 57 -9.36 -13.88 3.99
C HIS A 57 -9.75 -13.82 5.47
N ALA A 58 -10.16 -12.67 6.00
CA ALA A 58 -10.66 -12.53 7.36
C ALA A 58 -12.00 -13.26 7.54
N GLU A 59 -12.89 -13.23 6.54
CA GLU A 59 -14.13 -14.01 6.55
C GLU A 59 -13.86 -15.53 6.47
N GLY A 60 -12.77 -15.95 5.82
CA GLY A 60 -12.36 -17.36 5.72
C GLY A 60 -11.65 -17.93 6.96
N VAL A 61 -11.22 -17.11 7.92
CA VAL A 61 -10.58 -17.58 9.17
C VAL A 61 -11.61 -17.99 10.24
N PHE A 62 -12.86 -17.50 10.14
CA PHE A 62 -13.97 -17.90 11.02
C PHE A 62 -14.80 -19.08 10.49
N GLN A 63 -14.51 -19.56 9.27
CA GLN A 63 -15.08 -20.78 8.70
C GLN A 63 -13.98 -21.83 8.49
N ARG A 64 -13.49 -22.40 9.59
CA ARG A 64 -13.00 -23.78 9.59
C ARG A 64 -13.75 -24.58 10.64
N PRO A 65 -14.23 -25.80 10.31
CA PRO A 65 -14.83 -26.71 11.29
C PRO A 65 -13.80 -27.20 12.32
#